data_AF-A0A9P0AVY0-F1
#
_entry.id   AF-A0A9P0AVY0-F1
#
_cell.length_a   1.000
_cell.length_b   1.000
_cell.length_c   1.000
_cell.angle_alpha   90.00
_cell.angle_beta   90.00
_cell.angle_gamma   90.00
#
_symmetry.space_group_name_H-M   'P 1'
#
loop_
_entity.id
_entity.type
_entity.pdbx_description
1 polymer ?
#
loop_
_entity_poly.entity_id
_entity_poly.type
_entity_poly.pdbx_seq_one_letter_code
_entity_poly.pdbx_strand_id
1 'polypeptide(L)'
;MPGVKKGETEAAQLQENLEGASIDDTIQPRQPTSLQGLLRFAMEATKDEDAPHSSELKPMDEERKKFLEEALKTMTINVVEVLQKQIAVLKNVGELKANDDPKDYLTAIENICEYIDNIDIANDFHKIGGLMILRPCLQSQNSKIRAGGCELIALLTQNNPTCQKIILENAFLPELIALLDTDNDVKVSIKSIYAISCLVRENNEGFNELIAHNGLHVFLKALKSKEERIIVKLAFLLSALCKSQPDLKSRLVFLEYFPVLISLVNEERNMGHEFLLSLLVTLTEDNPAAINEIKDPKYSFKDIITKYRSSILNREECEEEDQYCRILLHQIG
;
A
#
# COMPACT_ATOMS: atom_id res chain seq x y z
N MET A 1 -38.65 46.71 -64.51
CA MET A 1 -39.92 46.02 -64.85
C MET A 1 -40.15 44.89 -63.86
N PRO A 2 -41.41 44.61 -63.50
CA PRO A 2 -41.80 44.06 -62.20
C PRO A 2 -42.37 42.64 -62.26
N GLY A 3 -42.64 42.09 -61.07
CA GLY A 3 -43.59 41.00 -60.77
C GLY A 3 -42.94 40.02 -59.80
N VAL A 4 -43.42 39.76 -58.58
CA VAL A 4 -44.74 39.19 -58.26
C VAL A 4 -45.00 39.33 -56.74
N LYS A 5 -46.29 39.26 -56.39
CA LYS A 5 -46.97 39.65 -55.15
C LYS A 5 -47.00 38.58 -54.04
N LYS A 6 -47.45 39.07 -52.87
CA LYS A 6 -48.19 38.43 -51.76
C LYS A 6 -47.32 37.66 -50.75
N GLY A 7 -47.45 37.88 -49.44
CA GLY A 7 -48.46 38.65 -48.70
C GLY A 7 -48.88 37.88 -47.45
N GLU A 8 -48.42 38.36 -46.30
CA GLU A 8 -49.24 38.60 -45.11
C GLU A 8 -49.78 37.42 -44.27
N THR A 9 -49.39 36.16 -44.49
CA THR A 9 -49.89 35.04 -43.64
C THR A 9 -48.88 34.44 -42.65
N GLU A 10 -47.57 34.68 -42.77
CA GLU A 10 -46.57 34.04 -41.87
C GLU A 10 -46.15 34.88 -40.65
N ALA A 11 -46.25 36.21 -40.72
CA ALA A 11 -45.76 37.08 -39.65
C ALA A 11 -46.67 37.14 -38.41
N ALA A 12 -47.97 36.82 -38.55
CA ALA A 12 -48.92 36.80 -37.44
C ALA A 12 -48.95 35.48 -36.66
N GLN A 13 -48.37 34.39 -37.20
CA GLN A 13 -48.28 33.08 -36.52
C GLN A 13 -46.94 32.86 -35.81
N LEU A 14 -45.95 33.72 -36.04
CA LEU A 14 -44.64 33.67 -35.37
C LEU A 14 -44.57 34.51 -34.10
N GLN A 15 -45.58 35.35 -33.82
CA GLN A 15 -45.61 36.22 -32.64
C GLN A 15 -46.53 35.72 -31.51
N GLU A 16 -47.36 34.70 -31.74
CA GLU A 16 -48.17 34.04 -30.70
C GLU A 16 -47.54 32.77 -30.10
N ASN A 17 -46.41 32.30 -30.63
CA ASN A 17 -45.74 31.07 -30.16
C ASN A 17 -44.55 31.33 -29.21
N LEU A 18 -44.44 32.52 -28.60
CA LEU A 18 -43.31 32.90 -27.74
C LEU A 18 -43.68 33.27 -26.29
N GLU A 19 -44.93 33.09 -25.86
CA GLU A 19 -45.35 33.41 -24.47
C GLU A 19 -45.91 32.21 -23.66
N GLY A 20 -45.60 30.98 -24.05
CA GLY A 20 -46.19 29.79 -23.43
C GLY A 20 -45.25 28.63 -23.07
N ALA A 21 -43.93 28.84 -23.01
CA ALA A 21 -42.99 27.79 -22.60
C ALA A 21 -42.46 28.07 -21.19
N SER A 22 -43.27 27.74 -20.19
CA SER A 22 -42.78 27.52 -18.83
C SER A 22 -41.71 26.43 -18.88
N ILE A 23 -40.51 26.78 -18.47
CA ILE A 23 -39.40 25.86 -18.21
C ILE A 23 -39.90 24.88 -17.15
N ASP A 24 -40.25 23.66 -17.57
CA ASP A 24 -40.44 22.56 -16.65
C ASP A 24 -39.06 22.12 -16.18
N ASP A 25 -38.58 22.78 -15.13
CA ASP A 25 -37.47 22.29 -14.31
C ASP A 25 -37.92 20.93 -13.75
N THR A 26 -37.67 19.87 -14.50
CA THR A 26 -37.64 18.51 -13.98
C THR A 26 -36.47 18.44 -13.00
N ILE A 27 -36.73 18.87 -11.76
CA ILE A 27 -35.82 18.74 -10.63
C ILE A 27 -35.61 17.23 -10.45
N GLN A 28 -34.53 16.70 -11.02
CA GLN A 28 -34.09 15.35 -10.68
C GLN A 28 -33.87 15.31 -9.16
N PRO A 29 -34.49 14.37 -8.42
CA PRO A 29 -34.37 14.31 -6.98
C PRO A 29 -32.91 14.21 -6.59
N ARG A 30 -32.45 15.12 -5.72
CA ARG A 30 -31.05 15.19 -5.27
C ARG A 30 -30.62 13.81 -4.75
N GLN A 31 -29.55 13.28 -5.33
CA GLN A 31 -29.00 12.01 -4.89
C GLN A 31 -28.61 12.10 -3.40
N PRO A 32 -29.09 11.17 -2.56
CA PRO A 32 -28.85 11.24 -1.13
C PRO A 32 -27.37 11.00 -0.79
N THR A 33 -26.83 11.87 0.07
CA THR A 33 -25.41 11.86 0.48
C THR A 33 -25.17 11.15 1.82
N SER A 34 -26.21 10.55 2.42
CA SER A 34 -26.11 9.78 3.67
C SER A 34 -26.90 8.49 3.57
N LEU A 35 -26.52 7.46 4.35
CA LEU A 35 -27.20 6.16 4.38
C LEU A 35 -28.69 6.30 4.72
N GLN A 36 -29.04 7.21 5.63
CA GLN A 36 -30.43 7.52 5.99
C GLN A 36 -31.19 8.17 4.82
N GLY A 37 -30.52 9.05 4.07
CA GLY A 37 -31.09 9.62 2.85
C GLY A 37 -31.26 8.59 1.74
N LEU A 38 -30.34 7.63 1.62
CA LEU A 38 -30.37 6.56 0.62
C LEU A 38 -31.50 5.57 0.92
N LEU A 39 -31.68 5.21 2.19
CA LEU A 39 -32.83 4.47 2.68
C LEU A 39 -34.14 5.20 2.38
N ARG A 40 -34.22 6.48 2.71
CA ARG A 40 -35.42 7.29 2.44
C ARG A 40 -35.74 7.39 0.94
N PHE A 41 -34.72 7.57 0.11
CA PHE A 41 -34.87 7.61 -1.36
C PHE A 41 -35.32 6.27 -1.93
N ALA A 42 -34.72 5.15 -1.51
CA ALA A 42 -35.14 3.81 -1.92
C ALA A 42 -36.58 3.50 -1.47
N MET A 43 -36.99 4.02 -0.32
CA MET A 43 -38.37 3.91 0.19
C MET A 43 -39.37 4.81 -0.54
N GLU A 44 -38.96 6.00 -0.97
CA GLU A 44 -39.80 6.91 -1.76
C GLU A 44 -39.96 6.39 -3.20
N ALA A 45 -38.92 5.78 -3.78
CA ALA A 45 -38.97 5.17 -5.11
C ALA A 45 -39.84 3.90 -5.18
N THR A 46 -40.08 3.23 -4.06
CA THR A 46 -40.91 2.00 -3.99
C THR A 46 -42.37 2.29 -3.62
N LYS A 47 -42.76 3.55 -3.41
CA LYS A 47 -44.16 3.96 -3.20
C LYS A 47 -45.02 3.91 -4.46
N ASP A 48 -44.40 4.10 -5.63
CA ASP A 48 -45.10 4.18 -6.91
C ASP A 48 -45.20 2.81 -7.63
N GLU A 49 -44.55 1.77 -7.10
CA GLU A 49 -44.77 0.40 -7.55
C GLU A 49 -45.98 -0.19 -6.82
N ASP A 50 -46.95 -0.75 -7.56
CA ASP A 50 -48.21 -1.34 -7.10
C ASP A 50 -48.02 -2.46 -6.04
N ALA A 51 -47.68 -2.06 -4.82
CA ALA A 51 -47.76 -2.90 -3.64
C ALA A 51 -49.24 -3.01 -3.25
N PRO A 52 -49.82 -4.22 -3.12
CA PRO A 52 -51.26 -4.41 -2.87
C PRO A 52 -51.74 -3.89 -1.49
N HIS A 53 -50.84 -3.30 -0.70
CA HIS A 53 -51.15 -2.64 0.55
C HIS A 53 -50.45 -1.28 0.61
N SER A 54 -51.23 -0.22 0.88
CA SER A 54 -50.71 1.11 1.21
C SER A 54 -49.74 0.97 2.37
N SER A 55 -48.45 1.16 2.10
CA SER A 55 -47.41 1.06 3.13
C SER A 55 -47.45 2.31 4.00
N GLU A 56 -48.43 2.40 4.90
CA GLU A 56 -48.40 3.35 6.00
C GLU A 56 -47.22 2.98 6.91
N LEU A 57 -46.16 3.78 6.82
CA LEU A 57 -44.96 3.64 7.64
C LEU A 57 -45.31 3.97 9.10
N LYS A 58 -45.72 2.95 9.86
CA LYS A 58 -45.81 3.04 11.31
C LYS A 58 -44.40 3.01 11.90
N PRO A 59 -44.10 3.83 12.93
CA PRO A 59 -42.86 3.67 13.69
C PRO A 59 -42.79 2.22 14.17
N MET A 60 -41.63 1.60 13.98
CA MET A 60 -41.45 0.18 14.26
C MET A 60 -41.77 -0.11 15.73
N ASP A 61 -42.64 -1.09 15.98
CA ASP A 61 -42.95 -1.49 17.36
C ASP A 61 -41.67 -1.88 18.10
N GLU A 62 -41.54 -1.52 19.37
CA GLU A 62 -40.32 -1.73 20.17
C GLU A 62 -39.88 -3.21 20.19
N GLU A 63 -40.82 -4.14 20.10
CA GLU A 63 -40.53 -5.58 20.00
C GLU A 63 -39.88 -5.95 18.67
N ARG A 64 -40.37 -5.39 17.55
CA ARG A 64 -39.79 -5.60 16.21
C ARG A 64 -38.43 -4.92 16.10
N LYS A 65 -38.26 -3.77 16.75
CA LYS A 65 -36.96 -3.08 16.86
C LYS A 65 -35.93 -3.89 17.61
N LYS A 66 -36.28 -4.40 18.78
CA LYS A 66 -35.39 -5.30 19.53
C LYS A 66 -35.08 -6.58 18.76
N PHE A 67 -36.09 -7.20 18.13
CA PHE A 67 -35.89 -8.39 17.30
C PHE A 67 -34.94 -8.12 16.12
N LEU A 68 -35.11 -7.00 15.41
CA LEU A 68 -34.24 -6.65 14.28
C LEU A 68 -32.82 -6.30 14.76
N GLU A 69 -32.69 -5.55 15.86
CA GLU A 69 -31.38 -5.25 16.47
C GLU A 69 -30.68 -6.54 16.93
N GLU A 70 -31.39 -7.50 17.53
CA GLU A 70 -30.84 -8.80 17.93
C GLU A 70 -30.49 -9.66 16.72
N ALA A 71 -31.32 -9.71 15.68
CA ALA A 71 -31.04 -10.43 14.45
C ALA A 71 -29.82 -9.85 13.73
N LEU A 72 -29.72 -8.52 13.63
CA LEU A 72 -28.57 -7.83 13.05
C LEU A 72 -27.30 -8.03 13.90
N LYS A 73 -27.39 -7.97 15.23
CA LYS A 73 -26.26 -8.28 16.13
C LYS A 73 -25.83 -9.74 16.03
N THR A 74 -26.76 -10.68 15.87
CA THR A 74 -26.45 -12.10 15.69
C THR A 74 -25.78 -12.37 14.34
N MET A 75 -26.12 -11.57 13.32
CA MET A 75 -25.50 -11.64 12.00
C MET A 75 -24.19 -10.85 11.87
N THR A 76 -23.92 -9.91 12.78
CA THR A 76 -22.71 -9.06 12.74
C THR A 76 -21.66 -9.62 13.67
N ILE A 77 -20.52 -10.05 13.11
CA ILE A 77 -19.38 -10.51 13.90
C ILE A 77 -18.85 -9.33 14.72
N ASN A 78 -18.80 -9.46 16.04
CA ASN A 78 -18.14 -8.45 16.88
C ASN A 78 -16.61 -8.58 16.74
N VAL A 79 -16.07 -7.86 15.75
CA VAL A 79 -14.64 -7.88 15.42
C VAL A 79 -13.77 -7.51 16.63
N VAL A 80 -14.24 -6.59 17.49
CA VAL A 80 -13.49 -6.18 18.69
C VAL A 80 -13.33 -7.35 19.66
N GLU A 81 -14.39 -8.12 19.90
CA GLU A 81 -14.33 -9.31 20.77
C GLU A 81 -13.41 -10.39 20.18
N VAL A 82 -13.48 -10.61 18.85
CA VAL A 82 -12.60 -11.55 18.16
C VAL A 82 -11.14 -11.14 18.34
N LEU A 83 -10.80 -9.88 18.07
CA LEU A 83 -9.44 -9.36 18.21
C LEU A 83 -8.97 -9.41 19.67
N GLN A 84 -9.81 -9.05 20.64
CA GLN A 84 -9.46 -9.14 22.06
C GLN A 84 -9.15 -10.58 22.48
N LYS A 85 -9.88 -11.57 21.96
CA LYS A 85 -9.59 -12.98 22.20
C LYS A 85 -8.23 -13.39 21.62
N GLN A 86 -7.91 -12.98 20.39
CA GLN A 86 -6.61 -13.29 19.78
C GLN A 86 -5.45 -12.57 20.50
N ILE A 87 -5.65 -11.30 20.89
CA ILE A 87 -4.68 -10.55 21.70
C ILE A 87 -4.42 -11.27 23.02
N ALA A 88 -5.46 -11.80 23.68
CA ALA A 88 -5.31 -12.53 24.93
C ALA A 88 -4.46 -13.81 24.77
N VAL A 89 -4.60 -14.53 23.65
CA VAL A 89 -3.72 -15.66 23.32
C VAL A 89 -2.28 -15.16 23.16
N LEU A 90 -2.08 -14.09 22.40
CA LEU A 90 -0.75 -13.58 22.06
C LEU A 90 0.00 -12.91 23.23
N LYS A 91 -0.67 -12.57 24.33
CA LYS A 91 0.00 -12.09 25.55
C LYS A 91 1.02 -13.08 26.10
N ASN A 92 0.80 -14.39 25.90
CA ASN A 92 1.66 -15.44 26.41
C ASN A 92 2.78 -15.84 25.44
N VAL A 93 2.93 -15.16 24.29
CA VAL A 93 4.00 -15.44 23.30
C VAL A 93 5.39 -15.36 23.93
N GLY A 94 5.59 -14.44 24.88
CA GLY A 94 6.87 -14.29 25.57
C GLY A 94 7.28 -15.50 26.42
N GLU A 95 6.32 -16.36 26.79
CA GLU A 95 6.57 -17.57 27.59
C GLU A 95 6.88 -18.80 26.72
N LEU A 96 6.67 -18.71 25.40
CA LEU A 96 6.87 -19.79 24.45
C LEU A 96 8.35 -20.19 24.39
N LYS A 97 8.66 -21.46 24.72
CA LYS A 97 10.00 -22.01 24.56
C LYS A 97 10.20 -22.51 23.14
N ALA A 98 11.46 -22.64 22.72
CA ALA A 98 11.81 -23.06 21.36
C ALA A 98 11.22 -24.42 20.92
N ASN A 99 10.90 -25.31 21.86
CA ASN A 99 10.37 -26.65 21.59
C ASN A 99 8.83 -26.74 21.65
N ASP A 100 8.16 -25.66 22.05
CA ASP A 100 6.71 -25.65 22.18
C ASP A 100 6.06 -25.43 20.80
N ASP A 101 4.85 -25.95 20.60
CA ASP A 101 4.12 -25.79 19.34
C ASP A 101 3.63 -24.33 19.18
N PRO A 102 4.10 -23.57 18.17
CA PRO A 102 3.68 -22.19 17.96
C PRO A 102 2.30 -22.06 17.31
N LYS A 103 1.64 -23.18 16.96
CA LYS A 103 0.44 -23.17 16.09
C LYS A 103 -0.66 -22.24 16.57
N ASP A 104 -1.02 -22.27 17.84
CA ASP A 104 -2.09 -21.42 18.38
C ASP A 104 -1.76 -19.93 18.26
N TYR A 105 -0.50 -19.56 18.45
CA TYR A 105 -0.03 -18.18 18.29
C TYR A 105 -0.01 -17.76 16.81
N LEU A 106 0.41 -18.65 15.91
CA LEU A 106 0.39 -18.37 14.47
C LEU A 106 -1.04 -18.19 13.96
N THR A 107 -1.97 -19.06 14.37
CA THR A 107 -3.39 -18.92 14.05
C THR A 107 -3.98 -17.65 14.65
N ALA A 108 -3.57 -17.25 15.86
CA ALA A 108 -4.00 -15.96 16.43
C ALA A 108 -3.49 -14.76 15.62
N ILE A 109 -2.24 -14.79 15.14
CA ILE A 109 -1.69 -13.74 14.26
C ILE A 109 -2.45 -13.70 12.94
N GLU A 110 -2.66 -14.85 12.28
CA GLU A 110 -3.40 -14.96 11.03
C GLU A 110 -4.82 -14.37 11.16
N ASN A 111 -5.53 -14.76 12.23
CA ASN A 111 -6.87 -14.23 12.52
C ASN A 111 -6.86 -12.71 12.74
N ILE A 112 -5.82 -12.13 13.34
CA ILE A 112 -5.73 -10.67 13.50
C ILE A 112 -5.51 -10.02 12.14
N CYS A 113 -4.59 -10.55 11.33
CA CYS A 113 -4.26 -10.05 10.00
C CYS A 113 -5.50 -9.92 9.10
N GLU A 114 -6.45 -10.88 9.18
CA GLU A 114 -7.70 -10.84 8.41
C GLU A 114 -8.58 -9.60 8.65
N TYR A 115 -8.45 -8.93 9.81
CA TYR A 115 -9.28 -7.78 10.16
C TYR A 115 -8.54 -6.44 10.13
N ILE A 116 -7.24 -6.44 10.44
CA ILE A 116 -6.46 -5.19 10.57
C ILE A 116 -6.09 -4.55 9.22
N ASP A 117 -6.39 -5.18 8.10
CA ASP A 117 -6.32 -4.56 6.77
C ASP A 117 -7.36 -3.44 6.60
N ASN A 118 -8.43 -3.46 7.40
CA ASN A 118 -9.39 -2.37 7.46
C ASN A 118 -8.83 -1.22 8.32
N ILE A 119 -8.76 -0.01 7.74
CA ILE A 119 -8.15 1.16 8.38
C ILE A 119 -8.85 1.54 9.71
N ASP A 120 -10.17 1.43 9.80
CA ASP A 120 -10.90 1.75 11.05
C ASP A 120 -10.56 0.75 12.15
N ILE A 121 -10.52 -0.54 11.80
CA ILE A 121 -10.14 -1.61 12.74
C ILE A 121 -8.67 -1.46 13.15
N ALA A 122 -7.76 -1.15 12.21
CA ALA A 122 -6.36 -0.88 12.51
C ALA A 122 -6.20 0.28 13.51
N ASN A 123 -6.96 1.36 13.30
CA ASN A 123 -6.96 2.52 14.19
C ASN A 123 -7.58 2.22 15.57
N ASP A 124 -8.49 1.26 15.68
CA ASP A 124 -9.02 0.83 16.98
C ASP A 124 -8.16 -0.25 17.65
N PHE A 125 -7.29 -0.92 16.90
CA PHE A 125 -6.43 -2.01 17.38
C PHE A 125 -5.54 -1.56 18.56
N HIS A 126 -4.99 -0.34 18.50
CA HIS A 126 -4.20 0.18 19.61
C HIS A 126 -5.05 0.44 20.88
N LYS A 127 -6.32 0.81 20.73
CA LYS A 127 -7.24 1.15 21.85
C LYS A 127 -7.63 -0.10 22.65
N ILE A 128 -7.67 -1.26 21.99
CA ILE A 128 -7.96 -2.56 22.63
C ILE A 128 -6.69 -3.24 23.17
N GLY A 129 -5.57 -2.52 23.20
CA GLY A 129 -4.30 -3.03 23.71
C GLY A 129 -3.49 -3.83 22.70
N GLY A 130 -3.82 -3.81 21.41
CA GLY A 130 -3.15 -4.61 20.38
C GLY A 130 -1.65 -4.33 20.22
N LEU A 131 -1.16 -3.14 20.60
CA LEU A 131 0.28 -2.85 20.53
C LEU A 131 1.12 -3.69 21.50
N MET A 132 0.53 -4.15 22.62
CA MET A 132 1.28 -4.87 23.66
C MET A 132 1.80 -6.24 23.20
N ILE A 133 1.20 -6.81 22.15
CA ILE A 133 1.61 -8.11 21.60
C ILE A 133 2.72 -7.99 20.55
N LEU A 134 2.95 -6.80 19.98
CA LEU A 134 3.88 -6.62 18.86
C LEU A 134 5.32 -6.91 19.29
N ARG A 135 5.79 -6.29 20.37
CA ARG A 135 7.17 -6.46 20.86
C ARG A 135 7.48 -7.92 21.29
N PRO A 136 6.61 -8.61 22.07
CA PRO A 136 6.76 -10.05 22.32
C PRO A 136 6.84 -10.90 21.04
N CYS A 137 6.03 -10.59 20.03
CA CYS A 137 6.09 -11.28 18.74
C CYS A 137 7.43 -11.07 18.04
N LEU A 138 7.91 -9.82 17.95
CA LEU A 138 9.20 -9.48 17.33
C LEU A 138 10.40 -10.12 18.03
N GLN A 139 10.30 -10.38 19.33
CA GLN A 139 11.38 -10.94 20.16
C GLN A 139 11.25 -12.45 20.38
N SER A 140 10.26 -13.11 19.78
CA SER A 140 10.02 -14.54 19.95
C SER A 140 11.21 -15.39 19.48
N GLN A 141 11.47 -16.50 20.16
CA GLN A 141 12.46 -17.48 19.72
C GLN A 141 12.06 -18.16 18.40
N ASN A 142 10.76 -18.16 18.07
CA ASN A 142 10.24 -18.75 16.85
C ASN A 142 10.25 -17.74 15.68
N SER A 143 10.96 -18.06 14.58
CA SER A 143 11.07 -17.16 13.43
C SER A 143 9.74 -16.89 12.74
N LYS A 144 8.80 -17.84 12.72
CA LYS A 144 7.47 -17.62 12.12
C LYS A 144 6.66 -16.59 12.91
N ILE A 145 6.78 -16.58 14.24
CA ILE A 145 6.12 -15.58 15.10
C ILE A 145 6.76 -14.21 14.90
N ARG A 146 8.10 -14.11 14.81
CA ARG A 146 8.78 -12.84 14.49
C ARG A 146 8.35 -12.29 13.14
N ALA A 147 8.27 -13.15 12.13
CA ALA A 147 7.77 -12.79 10.80
C ALA A 147 6.30 -12.31 10.86
N GLY A 148 5.46 -12.99 11.64
CA GLY A 148 4.07 -12.58 11.89
C GLY A 148 3.96 -11.24 12.62
N GLY A 149 4.83 -10.97 13.60
CA GLY A 149 4.91 -9.67 14.27
C GLY A 149 5.26 -8.53 13.32
N CYS A 150 6.20 -8.76 12.40
CA CYS A 150 6.53 -7.81 11.34
C CYS A 150 5.32 -7.59 10.41
N GLU A 151 4.61 -8.66 10.05
CA GLU A 151 3.41 -8.59 9.21
C GLU A 151 2.28 -7.77 9.86
N LEU A 152 2.00 -7.98 11.15
CA LEU A 152 1.04 -7.17 11.89
C LEU A 152 1.37 -5.68 11.80
N ILE A 153 2.64 -5.30 12.02
CA ILE A 153 3.07 -3.90 11.90
C ILE A 153 2.88 -3.39 10.47
N ALA A 154 3.22 -4.19 9.46
CA ALA A 154 3.09 -3.79 8.07
C ALA A 154 1.63 -3.51 7.70
N LEU A 155 0.70 -4.39 8.08
CA LEU A 155 -0.73 -4.23 7.77
C LEU A 155 -1.34 -3.04 8.51
N LEU A 156 -1.00 -2.86 9.80
CA LEU A 156 -1.47 -1.71 10.58
C LEU A 156 -1.05 -0.37 9.95
N THR A 157 0.14 -0.32 9.35
CA THR A 157 0.78 0.93 8.90
C THR A 157 0.65 1.18 7.40
N GLN A 158 0.18 0.20 6.62
CA GLN A 158 0.06 0.32 5.18
C GLN A 158 -0.92 1.43 4.80
N ASN A 159 -0.39 2.52 4.22
CA ASN A 159 -1.17 3.70 3.81
C ASN A 159 -2.04 4.26 4.96
N ASN A 160 -1.60 4.12 6.22
CA ASN A 160 -2.35 4.57 7.40
C ASN A 160 -1.50 5.50 8.27
N PRO A 161 -1.59 6.83 8.07
CA PRO A 161 -0.80 7.81 8.82
C PRO A 161 -1.00 7.77 10.34
N THR A 162 -2.20 7.44 10.81
CA THR A 162 -2.50 7.35 12.25
C THR A 162 -1.70 6.23 12.91
N CYS A 163 -1.78 5.03 12.35
CA CYS A 163 -1.02 3.89 12.84
C CYS A 163 0.48 4.03 12.60
N GLN A 164 0.90 4.61 11.47
CA GLN A 164 2.32 4.93 11.23
C GLN A 164 2.88 5.78 12.38
N LYS A 165 2.20 6.88 12.73
CA LYS A 165 2.62 7.74 13.84
C LYS A 165 2.68 6.98 15.17
N ILE A 166 1.63 6.24 15.51
CA ILE A 166 1.57 5.46 16.76
C ILE A 166 2.73 4.45 16.84
N ILE A 167 3.03 3.76 15.75
CA ILE A 167 4.09 2.74 15.71
C ILE A 167 5.49 3.39 15.82
N LEU A 168 5.70 4.55 15.20
CA LEU A 168 6.95 5.33 15.34
C LEU A 168 7.14 5.85 16.77
N GLU A 169 6.09 6.44 17.37
CA GLU A 169 6.13 6.94 18.76
C GLU A 169 6.47 5.83 19.79
N ASN A 170 6.18 4.57 19.46
CA ASN A 170 6.49 3.41 20.29
C ASN A 170 7.85 2.73 19.97
N ALA A 171 8.67 3.36 19.11
CA ALA A 171 10.02 2.93 18.74
C ALA A 171 10.11 1.53 18.12
N PHE A 172 9.10 1.14 17.32
CA PHE A 172 9.14 -0.15 16.60
C PHE A 172 10.02 -0.13 15.35
N LEU A 173 10.22 1.03 14.71
CA LEU A 173 11.05 1.11 13.50
C LEU A 173 12.52 0.69 13.77
N PRO A 174 13.19 1.13 14.86
CA PRO A 174 14.51 0.63 15.23
C PRO A 174 14.55 -0.88 15.46
N GLU A 175 13.51 -1.47 16.05
CA GLU A 175 13.42 -2.92 16.27
C GLU A 175 13.32 -3.68 14.94
N LEU A 176 12.53 -3.17 13.98
CA LEU A 176 12.45 -3.74 12.64
C LEU A 176 13.80 -3.68 11.91
N ILE A 177 14.49 -2.53 11.98
CA ILE A 177 15.83 -2.37 11.39
C ILE A 177 16.81 -3.37 12.02
N ALA A 178 16.78 -3.55 13.34
CA ALA A 178 17.61 -4.53 14.03
C ALA A 178 17.31 -5.98 13.62
N LEU A 179 16.03 -6.33 13.42
CA LEU A 179 15.65 -7.64 12.89
C LEU A 179 16.18 -7.88 11.48
N LEU A 180 16.13 -6.86 10.60
CA LEU A 180 16.73 -6.98 9.27
C LEU A 180 18.25 -7.18 9.34
N ASP A 181 18.92 -6.57 10.33
CA ASP A 181 20.38 -6.62 10.45
C ASP A 181 20.92 -7.91 11.08
N THR A 182 20.15 -8.53 11.98
CA THR A 182 20.63 -9.59 12.88
C THR A 182 19.89 -10.92 12.78
N ASP A 183 18.69 -10.97 12.19
CA ASP A 183 17.94 -12.23 12.10
C ASP A 183 18.54 -13.17 11.05
N ASN A 184 18.58 -14.46 11.37
CA ASN A 184 19.11 -15.49 10.48
C ASN A 184 18.04 -16.05 9.52
N ASP A 185 16.75 -15.83 9.80
CA ASP A 185 15.66 -16.32 8.97
C ASP A 185 15.29 -15.28 7.90
N VAL A 186 15.54 -15.63 6.64
CA VAL A 186 15.24 -14.79 5.49
C VAL A 186 13.78 -14.34 5.43
N LYS A 187 12.82 -15.15 5.89
CA LYS A 187 11.40 -14.75 5.90
C LYS A 187 11.15 -13.62 6.88
N VAL A 188 11.85 -13.61 8.03
CA VAL A 188 11.79 -12.49 8.98
C VAL A 188 12.38 -11.25 8.35
N SER A 189 13.53 -11.34 7.70
CA SER A 189 14.14 -10.19 7.00
C SER A 189 13.20 -9.61 5.93
N ILE A 190 12.56 -10.46 5.12
CA ILE A 190 11.60 -10.02 4.09
C ILE A 190 10.39 -9.33 4.72
N LYS A 191 9.82 -9.88 5.79
CA LYS A 191 8.67 -9.28 6.49
C LYS A 191 9.06 -7.99 7.23
N SER A 192 10.28 -7.91 7.76
CA SER A 192 10.82 -6.67 8.32
C SER A 192 10.94 -5.59 7.25
N ILE A 193 11.52 -5.89 6.08
CA ILE A 193 11.58 -4.93 4.95
C ILE A 193 10.18 -4.47 4.54
N TYR A 194 9.20 -5.38 4.53
CA TYR A 194 7.81 -5.05 4.24
C TYR A 194 7.23 -4.06 5.27
N ALA A 195 7.41 -4.34 6.57
CA ALA A 195 6.97 -3.46 7.65
C ALA A 195 7.64 -2.08 7.59
N ILE A 196 8.96 -2.04 7.38
CA ILE A 196 9.71 -0.80 7.21
C ILE A 196 9.17 -0.03 6.01
N SER A 197 8.95 -0.70 4.86
CA SER A 197 8.38 -0.09 3.66
C SER A 197 7.03 0.58 3.91
N CYS A 198 6.12 -0.09 4.61
CA CYS A 198 4.82 0.47 4.99
C CYS A 198 4.93 1.67 5.95
N LEU A 199 5.96 1.69 6.81
CA LEU A 199 6.18 2.78 7.76
C LEU A 199 6.78 4.04 7.15
N VAL A 200 7.68 3.90 6.17
CA VAL A 200 8.51 5.02 5.67
C VAL A 200 8.04 5.58 4.33
N ARG A 201 7.25 4.82 3.56
CA ARG A 201 6.69 5.32 2.30
C ARG A 201 5.59 6.33 2.60
N GLU A 202 5.62 7.45 1.87
CA GLU A 202 4.67 8.57 2.04
C GLU A 202 4.63 9.15 3.47
N ASN A 203 5.68 8.89 4.27
CA ASN A 203 5.80 9.34 5.65
C ASN A 203 7.19 9.90 5.93
N ASN A 204 7.30 11.22 5.93
CA ASN A 204 8.58 11.92 6.15
C ASN A 204 9.15 11.71 7.56
N GLU A 205 8.30 11.59 8.57
CA GLU A 205 8.73 11.33 9.95
C GLU A 205 9.40 9.95 10.04
N GLY A 206 8.73 8.92 9.51
CA GLY A 206 9.28 7.56 9.44
C GLY A 206 10.57 7.48 8.61
N PHE A 207 10.65 8.19 7.49
CA PHE A 207 11.88 8.25 6.70
C PHE A 207 13.03 8.91 7.47
N ASN A 208 12.78 10.04 8.15
CA ASN A 208 13.81 10.70 8.96
C ASN A 208 14.31 9.80 10.10
N GLU A 209 13.42 9.06 10.75
CA GLU A 209 13.78 8.09 11.78
C GLU A 209 14.58 6.91 11.20
N LEU A 210 14.22 6.40 10.02
CA LEU A 210 15.02 5.40 9.29
C LEU A 210 16.46 5.88 9.08
N ILE A 211 16.65 7.14 8.68
CA ILE A 211 17.99 7.73 8.50
C ILE A 211 18.71 7.85 9.85
N ALA A 212 18.03 8.33 10.90
CA ALA A 212 18.60 8.48 12.23
C ALA A 212 19.09 7.15 12.83
N HIS A 213 18.44 6.04 12.49
CA HIS A 213 18.80 4.69 12.94
C HIS A 213 19.68 3.92 11.94
N ASN A 214 20.38 4.61 11.04
CA ASN A 214 21.29 4.00 10.05
C ASN A 214 20.64 2.94 9.15
N GLY A 215 19.33 3.04 8.90
CA GLY A 215 18.59 2.05 8.11
C GLY A 215 19.16 1.81 6.71
N LEU A 216 19.70 2.85 6.06
CA LEU A 216 20.38 2.70 4.77
C LEU A 216 21.63 1.81 4.85
N HIS A 217 22.44 1.92 5.91
CA HIS A 217 23.59 1.03 6.07
C HIS A 217 23.16 -0.43 6.23
N VAL A 218 22.07 -0.66 6.97
CA VAL A 218 21.48 -2.01 7.12
C VAL A 218 20.95 -2.52 5.79
N PHE A 219 20.27 -1.68 4.99
CA PHE A 219 19.81 -2.06 3.65
C PHE A 219 20.98 -2.43 2.73
N LEU A 220 22.07 -1.65 2.75
CA LEU A 220 23.26 -1.94 1.97
C LEU A 220 23.90 -3.28 2.38
N LYS A 221 23.99 -3.56 3.68
CA LYS A 221 24.48 -4.85 4.19
C LYS A 221 23.55 -5.99 3.75
N ALA A 222 22.24 -5.82 3.83
CA ALA A 222 21.26 -6.81 3.41
C ALA A 222 21.34 -7.11 1.90
N LEU A 223 21.58 -6.10 1.05
CA LEU A 223 21.81 -6.30 -0.39
C LEU A 223 23.07 -7.16 -0.66
N LYS A 224 24.11 -7.04 0.17
CA LYS A 224 25.34 -7.86 0.06
C LYS A 224 25.13 -9.34 0.39
N SER A 225 24.00 -9.72 1.01
CA SER A 225 23.66 -11.13 1.26
C SER A 225 23.41 -11.92 -0.04
N LYS A 226 23.15 -11.23 -1.16
CA LYS A 226 22.79 -11.80 -2.47
C LYS A 226 21.49 -12.64 -2.45
N GLU A 227 20.68 -12.56 -1.40
CA GLU A 227 19.37 -13.22 -1.36
C GLU A 227 18.40 -12.49 -2.30
N GLU A 228 17.96 -13.18 -3.35
CA GLU A 228 17.14 -12.63 -4.44
C GLU A 228 15.89 -11.90 -3.92
N ARG A 229 15.16 -12.49 -2.97
CA ARG A 229 13.93 -11.89 -2.44
C ARG A 229 14.19 -10.62 -1.62
N ILE A 230 15.32 -10.54 -0.93
CA ILE A 230 15.74 -9.33 -0.21
C ILE A 230 16.09 -8.24 -1.23
N ILE A 231 16.83 -8.60 -2.28
CA ILE A 231 17.19 -7.69 -3.37
C ILE A 231 15.95 -7.08 -4.01
N VAL A 232 14.98 -7.90 -4.41
CA VAL A 232 13.71 -7.44 -5.00
C VAL A 232 13.02 -6.41 -4.10
N LYS A 233 12.86 -6.74 -2.81
CA LYS A 233 12.13 -5.89 -1.86
C LYS A 233 12.86 -4.58 -1.57
N LEU A 234 14.17 -4.62 -1.38
CA LEU A 234 14.96 -3.41 -1.11
C LEU A 234 15.11 -2.54 -2.34
N ALA A 235 15.34 -3.13 -3.52
CA ALA A 235 15.44 -2.37 -4.76
C ALA A 235 14.13 -1.63 -5.06
N PHE A 236 12.98 -2.30 -4.90
CA PHE A 236 11.67 -1.66 -5.00
C PHE A 236 11.50 -0.53 -3.99
N LEU A 237 11.81 -0.77 -2.71
CA LEU A 237 11.69 0.25 -1.65
C LEU A 237 12.57 1.46 -1.91
N LEU A 238 13.84 1.26 -2.26
CA LEU A 238 14.79 2.33 -2.56
C LEU A 238 14.35 3.14 -3.77
N SER A 239 13.87 2.49 -4.83
CA SER A 239 13.31 3.19 -6.00
C SER A 239 12.09 4.04 -5.63
N ALA A 240 11.19 3.51 -4.81
CA ALA A 240 10.03 4.25 -4.33
C ALA A 240 10.43 5.45 -3.46
N LEU A 241 11.40 5.29 -2.56
CA LEU A 241 11.89 6.36 -1.71
C LEU A 241 12.66 7.43 -2.50
N CYS A 242 13.40 7.06 -3.55
CA CYS A 242 14.09 8.03 -4.39
C CYS A 242 13.14 8.97 -5.14
N LYS A 243 11.90 8.53 -5.38
CA LYS A 243 10.85 9.35 -6.00
C LYS A 243 10.23 10.36 -5.03
N SER A 244 10.20 10.05 -3.73
CA SER A 244 9.60 10.91 -2.70
C SER A 244 10.61 11.74 -1.91
N GLN A 245 11.88 11.33 -1.86
CA GLN A 245 12.94 11.94 -1.05
C GLN A 245 14.07 12.48 -1.96
N PRO A 246 14.12 13.80 -2.25
CA PRO A 246 15.05 14.38 -3.23
C PRO A 246 16.54 14.15 -2.95
N ASP A 247 16.94 14.10 -1.67
CA ASP A 247 18.32 13.97 -1.23
C ASP A 247 18.80 12.51 -1.15
N LEU A 248 17.89 11.54 -1.26
CA LEU A 248 18.22 10.12 -1.10
C LEU A 248 19.17 9.64 -2.20
N LYS A 249 18.98 10.04 -3.46
CA LYS A 249 19.87 9.62 -4.57
C LYS A 249 21.33 9.99 -4.28
N SER A 250 21.58 11.21 -3.79
CA SER A 250 22.93 11.67 -3.42
C SER A 250 23.48 10.95 -2.19
N ARG A 251 22.65 10.65 -1.19
CA ARG A 251 23.06 9.85 -0.02
C ARG A 251 23.47 8.43 -0.42
N LEU A 252 22.74 7.79 -1.33
CA LEU A 252 23.05 6.43 -1.78
C LEU A 252 24.37 6.37 -2.55
N VAL A 253 24.71 7.41 -3.32
CA VAL A 253 26.05 7.56 -3.92
C VAL A 253 27.11 7.65 -2.83
N PHE A 254 26.94 8.54 -1.85
CA PHE A 254 27.90 8.72 -0.75
C PHE A 254 28.10 7.46 0.10
N LEU A 255 27.05 6.65 0.28
CA LEU A 255 27.08 5.39 1.02
C LEU A 255 27.62 4.20 0.22
N GLU A 256 28.20 4.43 -0.97
CA GLU A 256 28.80 3.40 -1.82
C GLU A 256 27.83 2.28 -2.23
N TYR A 257 26.58 2.62 -2.57
CA TYR A 257 25.64 1.63 -3.11
C TYR A 257 26.05 1.12 -4.50
N PHE A 258 26.62 1.97 -5.35
CA PHE A 258 26.99 1.63 -6.73
C PHE A 258 27.89 0.40 -6.86
N PRO A 259 29.01 0.27 -6.13
CA PRO A 259 29.83 -0.95 -6.20
C PRO A 259 29.04 -2.23 -5.89
N VAL A 260 28.11 -2.19 -4.93
CA VAL A 260 27.26 -3.34 -4.59
C VAL A 260 26.26 -3.63 -5.70
N LEU A 261 25.54 -2.62 -6.18
CA LEU A 261 24.55 -2.78 -7.25
C LEU A 261 25.18 -3.30 -8.55
N ILE A 262 26.34 -2.75 -8.93
CA ILE A 262 27.09 -3.20 -10.12
C ILE A 262 27.56 -4.65 -9.95
N SER A 263 28.07 -5.01 -8.77
CA SER A 263 28.46 -6.39 -8.48
C SER A 263 27.28 -7.35 -8.58
N LEU A 264 26.08 -6.95 -8.12
CA LEU A 264 24.89 -7.79 -8.18
C LEU A 264 24.40 -7.98 -9.61
N VAL A 265 24.45 -6.95 -10.47
CA VAL A 265 24.07 -7.05 -11.89
C VAL A 265 25.03 -7.93 -12.70
N ASN A 266 26.27 -8.10 -12.24
CA ASN A 266 27.25 -8.96 -12.89
C ASN A 266 27.11 -10.46 -12.52
N GLU A 267 26.22 -10.79 -11.59
CA GLU A 267 25.91 -12.19 -11.25
C GLU A 267 25.04 -12.87 -12.34
N GLU A 268 24.74 -14.15 -12.15
CA GLU A 268 23.79 -14.85 -13.03
C GLU A 268 22.39 -14.23 -12.93
N ARG A 269 21.73 -14.04 -14.08
CA ARG A 269 20.38 -13.47 -14.15
C ARG A 269 19.41 -14.22 -13.24
N ASN A 270 18.62 -13.45 -12.50
CA ASN A 270 17.48 -13.88 -11.70
C ASN A 270 16.38 -12.80 -11.72
N MET A 271 15.24 -13.03 -11.06
CA MET A 271 14.10 -12.08 -11.08
C MET A 271 14.43 -10.76 -10.36
N GLY A 272 15.45 -10.74 -9.50
CA GLY A 272 15.92 -9.53 -8.83
C GLY A 272 16.58 -8.51 -9.75
N HIS A 273 17.05 -8.92 -10.93
CA HIS A 273 17.78 -8.04 -11.84
C HIS A 273 16.92 -6.93 -12.44
N GLU A 274 15.65 -7.22 -12.74
CA GLU A 274 14.68 -6.21 -13.20
C GLU A 274 14.61 -5.04 -12.20
N PHE A 275 14.43 -5.35 -10.92
CA PHE A 275 14.34 -4.34 -9.85
C PHE A 275 15.68 -3.62 -9.62
N LEU A 276 16.82 -4.33 -9.73
CA LEU A 276 18.14 -3.73 -9.62
C LEU A 276 18.42 -2.74 -10.75
N LEU A 277 18.11 -3.11 -11.99
CA LEU A 277 18.27 -2.25 -13.16
C LEU A 277 17.34 -1.03 -13.09
N SER A 278 16.09 -1.25 -12.67
CA SER A 278 15.13 -0.17 -12.41
C SER A 278 15.63 0.80 -11.34
N LEU A 279 16.23 0.30 -10.26
CA LEU A 279 16.87 1.13 -9.24
C LEU A 279 18.05 1.91 -9.81
N LEU A 280 18.95 1.27 -10.57
CA LEU A 280 20.09 1.95 -11.18
C LEU A 280 19.64 3.08 -12.11
N VAL A 281 18.63 2.86 -12.96
CA VAL A 281 18.03 3.89 -13.80
C VAL A 281 17.46 5.04 -12.95
N THR A 282 16.74 4.71 -11.88
CA THR A 282 16.18 5.71 -10.96
C THR A 282 17.29 6.54 -10.30
N LEU A 283 18.41 5.92 -9.93
CA LEU A 283 19.52 6.60 -9.27
C LEU A 283 20.33 7.50 -10.21
N THR A 284 20.40 7.16 -11.49
CA THR A 284 21.15 7.92 -12.51
C THR A 284 20.33 9.03 -13.16
N GLU A 285 19.00 8.94 -13.10
CA GLU A 285 18.08 9.98 -13.55
C GLU A 285 18.30 11.29 -12.76
N ASP A 286 18.62 12.36 -13.50
CA ASP A 286 18.92 13.71 -12.99
C ASP A 286 20.02 13.77 -11.91
N ASN A 287 20.96 12.81 -11.91
CA ASN A 287 22.00 12.71 -10.89
C ASN A 287 23.40 12.53 -11.51
N PRO A 288 24.13 13.63 -11.76
CA PRO A 288 25.47 13.58 -12.34
C PRO A 288 26.48 12.79 -11.51
N ALA A 289 26.35 12.76 -10.18
CA ALA A 289 27.25 12.01 -9.30
C ALA A 289 27.10 10.50 -9.51
N ALA A 290 25.86 10.01 -9.62
CA ALA A 290 25.57 8.62 -9.98
C ALA A 290 26.09 8.26 -11.38
N ILE A 291 25.93 9.17 -12.36
CA ILE A 291 26.46 8.96 -13.71
C ILE A 291 27.99 8.83 -13.70
N ASN A 292 28.69 9.62 -12.88
CA ASN A 292 30.13 9.52 -12.74
C ASN A 292 30.56 8.19 -12.11
N GLU A 293 29.84 7.67 -11.11
CA GLU A 293 30.12 6.36 -10.52
C GLU A 293 30.00 5.24 -11.55
N ILE A 294 28.94 5.20 -12.36
CA ILE A 294 28.78 4.16 -13.39
C ILE A 294 29.74 4.30 -14.57
N LYS A 295 30.29 5.51 -14.79
CA LYS A 295 31.32 5.78 -15.80
C LYS A 295 32.74 5.48 -15.30
N ASP A 296 32.91 5.24 -14.00
CA ASP A 296 34.21 4.97 -13.43
C ASP A 296 34.82 3.71 -14.09
N PRO A 297 35.98 3.83 -14.76
CA PRO A 297 36.61 2.71 -15.45
C PRO A 297 36.87 1.50 -14.56
N LYS A 298 36.99 1.67 -13.23
CA LYS A 298 37.23 0.57 -12.29
C LYS A 298 36.14 -0.49 -12.29
N TYR A 299 34.93 -0.14 -12.69
CA TYR A 299 33.78 -1.04 -12.67
C TYR A 299 33.50 -1.74 -14.00
N SER A 300 34.09 -1.27 -15.12
CA SER A 300 33.78 -1.78 -16.47
C SER A 300 32.26 -1.92 -16.73
N PHE A 301 31.45 -1.01 -16.17
CA PHE A 301 29.99 -1.17 -16.11
C PHE A 301 29.33 -1.25 -17.50
N LYS A 302 29.86 -0.52 -18.48
CA LYS A 302 29.41 -0.59 -19.88
C LYS A 302 29.51 -2.01 -20.45
N ASP A 303 30.60 -2.71 -20.17
CA ASP A 303 30.82 -4.07 -20.64
C ASP A 303 29.89 -5.05 -19.92
N ILE A 304 29.69 -4.86 -18.61
CA ILE A 304 28.76 -5.66 -17.80
C ILE A 304 27.33 -5.54 -18.36
N ILE A 305 26.82 -4.33 -18.55
CA ILE A 305 25.46 -4.11 -19.07
C ILE A 305 25.32 -4.60 -20.51
N THR A 306 26.35 -4.42 -21.35
CA THR A 306 26.32 -4.92 -22.74
C THR A 306 26.27 -6.45 -22.77
N LYS A 307 27.07 -7.11 -21.93
CA LYS A 307 27.04 -8.57 -21.76
C LYS A 307 25.70 -9.03 -21.20
N TYR A 308 25.20 -8.39 -20.15
CA TYR A 308 23.90 -8.70 -19.54
C TYR A 308 22.79 -8.62 -20.59
N ARG A 309 22.70 -7.50 -21.32
CA ARG A 309 21.74 -7.27 -22.40
C ARG A 309 21.82 -8.33 -23.49
N SER A 310 23.03 -8.76 -23.88
CA SER A 310 23.18 -9.83 -24.88
C SER A 310 22.63 -11.19 -24.41
N SER A 311 22.63 -11.45 -23.10
CA SER A 311 22.14 -12.70 -22.52
C SER A 311 20.61 -12.80 -22.45
N ILE A 312 19.93 -11.65 -22.42
CA ILE A 312 18.47 -11.53 -22.38
C ILE A 312 17.83 -11.20 -23.74
N LEU A 313 18.65 -11.02 -24.78
CA LEU A 313 18.17 -10.67 -26.11
C LEU A 313 17.17 -11.71 -26.63
N ASN A 314 16.03 -11.23 -27.16
CA ASN A 314 14.91 -12.04 -27.68
C ASN A 314 14.09 -12.82 -26.63
N ARG A 315 14.20 -12.48 -25.34
CA ARG A 315 13.31 -13.00 -24.30
C ARG A 315 12.21 -11.99 -24.02
N GLU A 316 10.96 -12.32 -24.35
CA GLU A 316 9.80 -11.44 -24.10
C GLU A 316 9.64 -11.14 -22.60
N GLU A 317 9.91 -12.12 -21.73
CA GLU A 317 9.92 -11.96 -20.27
C GLU A 317 10.98 -10.98 -19.73
N CYS A 318 11.89 -10.48 -20.58
CA CYS A 318 12.97 -9.55 -20.19
C CYS A 318 12.84 -8.17 -20.86
N GLU A 319 11.68 -7.84 -21.41
CA GLU A 319 11.50 -6.57 -22.15
C GLU A 319 11.83 -5.34 -21.30
N GLU A 320 11.37 -5.32 -20.04
CA GLU A 320 11.69 -4.24 -19.10
C GLU A 320 13.19 -4.17 -18.79
N GLU A 321 13.84 -5.32 -18.56
CA GLU A 321 15.28 -5.40 -18.33
C GLU A 321 16.09 -4.84 -19.51
N ASP A 322 15.69 -5.18 -20.76
CA ASP A 322 16.33 -4.64 -21.97
C ASP A 322 16.12 -3.12 -22.08
N GLN A 323 14.92 -2.62 -21.75
CA GLN A 323 14.65 -1.19 -21.73
C GLN A 323 15.55 -0.46 -20.72
N TYR A 324 15.66 -0.97 -19.49
CA TYR A 324 16.55 -0.37 -18.48
C TYR A 324 18.01 -0.41 -18.92
N CYS A 325 18.47 -1.52 -19.50
CA CYS A 325 19.83 -1.62 -20.05
C CYS A 325 20.10 -0.57 -21.14
N ARG A 326 19.15 -0.33 -22.06
CA ARG A 326 19.28 0.70 -23.10
C ARG A 326 19.40 2.10 -22.51
N ILE A 327 18.59 2.42 -21.50
CA ILE A 327 18.63 3.72 -20.80
C ILE A 327 20.00 3.91 -20.15
N LEU A 328 20.49 2.91 -19.42
CA LEU A 328 21.80 2.97 -18.76
C LEU A 328 22.95 3.12 -19.76
N LEU A 329 22.94 2.36 -20.86
CA LEU A 329 23.96 2.48 -21.92
C LEU A 329 23.95 3.87 -22.57
N HIS A 330 22.77 4.45 -22.81
CA HIS A 330 22.65 5.80 -23.37
C HIS A 330 23.22 6.87 -22.42
N GLN A 331 23.04 6.73 -21.11
CA GLN A 331 23.58 7.66 -20.12
C GLN A 331 25.12 7.58 -20.00
N ILE A 332 25.70 6.40 -20.25
CA ILE A 332 27.15 6.17 -20.20
C ILE A 332 27.85 6.77 -21.43
N GLY A 333 27.23 6.73 -22.61
CA GLY A 333 27.80 7.17 -23.89
C GLY A 333 28.39 6.01 -24.67
#